data_AF-A0A6G0WA45-F1
#
_entry.id   AF-A0A6G0WA45-F1
#
_cell.length_a   1.000
_cell.length_b   1.000
_cell.length_c   1.000
_cell.angle_alpha   90.00
_cell.angle_beta   90.00
_cell.angle_gamma   90.00
#
_symmetry.space_group_name_H-M   'P 1'
#
loop_
_entity.id
_entity.type
_entity.pdbx_description
1 polymer ?
#
loop_
_entity_poly.entity_id
_entity_poly.type
_entity_poly.pdbx_seq_one_letter_code
_entity_poly.pdbx_strand_id
1 'polypeptide(L)'
;MASVLKVALNLSNVKFPTVKDSFRAQISVSDDDLSTARIWLESKQSKGQWECIVKDIKEHLPKGATYVLPNSVVISSLQCGLSLLDQDKKKEVDIVGCNVGLKECRKGRMEMRLTLTAFGSLEAYYFFDLFPLSVEKVDVLEAKIRDLEEVSEGKPSTPVYLSLSSTQPMNAGGFVVWDTTEATNGLPYELTGDKTEIKIRQAGLHHVQVTAPIQSWNTSYDGFHLLVDGSRVINAQVTSNGTHYCGSISYMLICKPETKIKVQAGATYGLRSGSKVSIFLLQ
;
A
#
# COMPACT_ATOMS: atom_id res chain seq x y z
N MET A 1 26.59 -0.43 26.18
CA MET A 1 25.76 -0.92 25.06
C MET A 1 24.70 0.13 24.79
N ALA A 2 24.51 0.54 23.53
CA ALA A 2 23.39 1.42 23.21
C ALA A 2 22.09 0.63 23.44
N SER A 3 21.18 1.17 24.23
CA SER A 3 19.85 0.59 24.43
C SER A 3 19.15 0.53 23.07
N VAL A 4 18.69 -0.67 22.69
CA VAL A 4 17.87 -0.87 21.49
C VAL A 4 16.46 -0.39 21.82
N LEU A 5 15.93 0.54 21.03
CA LEU A 5 14.55 0.99 21.16
C LEU A 5 13.62 0.01 20.44
N LYS A 6 12.55 -0.41 21.12
CA LYS A 6 11.49 -1.23 20.54
C LYS A 6 10.26 -0.39 20.24
N VAL A 7 9.59 -0.68 19.13
CA VAL A 7 8.34 0.00 18.77
C VAL A 7 7.26 -0.37 19.77
N ALA A 8 6.80 0.62 20.55
CA ALA A 8 5.72 0.45 21.52
C ALA A 8 4.36 0.90 20.96
N LEU A 9 4.37 1.83 20.00
CA LEU A 9 3.18 2.30 19.31
C LEU A 9 3.49 2.54 17.84
N ASN A 10 2.61 2.08 16.97
CA ASN A 10 2.62 2.37 15.54
C ASN A 10 1.20 2.67 15.09
N LEU A 11 0.97 3.84 14.51
CA LEU A 11 -0.33 4.32 14.06
C LEU A 11 -0.20 4.85 12.63
N SER A 12 -1.12 4.44 11.77
CA SER A 12 -1.06 4.79 10.35
C SER A 12 -1.90 6.03 10.01
N ASN A 13 -2.94 6.37 10.76
CA ASN A 13 -3.89 7.39 10.33
C ASN A 13 -4.25 8.39 11.44
N VAL A 14 -3.23 9.04 11.99
CA VAL A 14 -3.38 10.05 13.05
C VAL A 14 -3.80 11.39 12.44
N LYS A 15 -4.93 11.94 12.90
CA LYS A 15 -5.38 13.30 12.55
C LYS A 15 -5.44 14.22 13.75
N PHE A 16 -4.58 15.23 13.76
CA PHE A 16 -4.63 16.29 14.76
C PHE A 16 -5.65 17.35 14.35
N PRO A 17 -6.47 17.89 15.27
CA PRO A 17 -7.47 18.92 14.95
C PRO A 17 -6.86 20.22 14.40
N THR A 18 -5.60 20.49 14.71
CA THR A 18 -4.90 21.75 14.45
C THR A 18 -4.20 21.80 13.10
N VAL A 19 -4.08 20.68 12.37
CA VAL A 19 -3.44 20.59 11.06
C VAL A 19 -4.32 19.80 10.09
N LYS A 20 -4.27 20.13 8.79
CA LYS A 20 -5.14 19.52 7.78
C LYS A 20 -4.68 18.13 7.31
N ASP A 21 -3.42 17.81 7.54
CA ASP A 21 -2.79 16.59 7.04
C ASP A 21 -3.08 15.38 7.94
N SER A 22 -2.82 14.18 7.43
CA SER A 22 -2.87 12.91 8.14
C SER A 22 -1.47 12.39 8.33
N PHE A 23 -1.19 11.77 9.47
CA PHE A 23 0.16 11.39 9.84
C PHE A 23 0.26 9.92 10.19
N ARG A 24 1.43 9.34 9.90
CA ARG A 24 1.90 8.15 10.60
C ARG A 24 2.64 8.59 11.85
N ALA A 25 2.37 7.93 12.96
CA ALA A 25 3.03 8.20 14.22
C ALA A 25 3.60 6.91 14.80
N GLN A 26 4.85 6.98 15.25
CA GLN A 26 5.52 5.87 15.90
C GLN A 26 6.14 6.34 17.21
N ILE A 27 5.97 5.55 18.27
CA ILE A 27 6.71 5.72 19.52
C ILE A 27 7.52 4.45 19.74
N SER A 28 8.84 4.62 19.88
CA SER A 28 9.77 3.56 20.24
C SER A 28 10.39 3.85 21.58
N VAL A 29 10.55 2.85 22.44
CA VAL A 29 10.98 3.01 23.84
C VAL A 29 12.07 2.01 24.19
N SER A 30 12.91 2.36 25.17
CA SER A 30 13.92 1.46 25.71
C SER A 30 13.30 0.39 26.60
N ASP A 31 13.89 -0.82 26.60
CA ASP A 31 13.48 -1.93 27.48
C ASP A 31 13.63 -1.61 28.99
N ASP A 32 14.51 -0.68 29.34
CA ASP A 32 14.77 -0.27 30.72
C ASP A 32 13.84 0.90 31.11
N ASP A 33 12.67 0.54 31.66
CA ASP A 33 11.67 1.42 32.29
C ASP A 33 11.26 2.68 31.49
N LEU A 34 11.21 2.58 30.16
CA LEU A 34 10.87 3.72 29.29
C LEU A 34 11.80 4.95 29.49
N SER A 35 13.04 4.72 29.94
CA SER A 35 14.01 5.78 30.23
C SER A 35 14.37 6.62 29.00
N THR A 36 14.33 6.05 27.80
CA THR A 36 14.45 6.79 26.54
C THR A 36 13.28 6.45 25.61
N ALA A 37 12.71 7.48 24.99
CA ALA A 37 11.69 7.32 23.95
C ALA A 37 12.06 8.09 22.69
N ARG A 38 11.76 7.52 21.52
CA ARG A 38 11.77 8.19 20.23
C ARG A 38 10.35 8.39 19.77
N ILE A 39 9.98 9.64 19.52
CA ILE A 39 8.72 10.03 18.88
C ILE A 39 9.06 10.33 17.42
N TRP A 40 8.41 9.64 16.50
CA TRP A 40 8.58 9.86 15.07
C TRP A 40 7.22 10.13 14.41
N LEU A 41 7.22 11.05 13.47
CA LEU A 41 6.03 11.49 12.75
C LEU A 41 6.33 11.63 11.26
N GLU A 42 5.45 11.13 10.41
CA GLU A 42 5.52 11.28 8.95
C GLU A 42 4.21 11.83 8.40
N SER A 43 4.31 12.86 7.58
CA SER A 43 3.19 13.43 6.85
C SER A 43 2.82 12.55 5.66
N LYS A 44 1.56 12.10 5.57
CA LYS A 44 1.09 11.33 4.42
C LYS A 44 0.99 12.19 3.15
N GLN A 45 0.74 13.48 3.28
CA GLN A 45 0.65 14.37 2.12
C GLN A 45 2.02 14.83 1.60
N SER A 46 2.87 15.40 2.46
CA SER A 46 4.15 16.01 2.06
C SER A 46 5.31 15.04 2.07
N LYS A 47 5.17 13.89 2.76
CA LYS A 47 6.26 12.93 3.03
C LYS A 47 7.39 13.47 3.88
N GLY A 48 7.21 14.64 4.50
CA GLY A 48 8.10 15.14 5.53
C GLY A 48 8.11 14.20 6.73
N GLN A 49 9.28 14.02 7.34
CA GLN A 49 9.46 13.23 8.55
C GLN A 49 10.07 14.11 9.64
N TRP A 50 9.65 13.88 10.89
CA TRP A 50 10.17 14.57 12.05
C TRP A 50 10.41 13.60 13.20
N GLU A 51 11.40 13.90 14.05
CA GLU A 51 11.64 13.11 15.25
C GLU A 51 12.00 13.95 16.47
N CYS A 52 11.70 13.38 17.64
CA CYS A 52 12.13 13.85 18.95
C CYS A 52 12.67 12.67 19.77
N ILE A 53 13.86 12.81 20.35
CA ILE A 53 14.45 11.82 21.27
C ILE A 53 14.30 12.36 22.69
N VAL A 54 13.43 11.72 23.47
CA VAL A 54 13.16 12.02 24.87
C VAL A 54 14.12 11.19 25.73
N LYS A 55 15.05 11.86 26.41
CA LYS A 55 15.96 11.25 27.40
C LYS A 55 15.59 11.62 28.83
N ASP A 56 15.10 12.85 29.03
CA ASP A 56 14.60 13.34 30.32
C ASP A 56 13.32 14.14 30.08
N ILE A 57 12.21 13.73 30.71
CA ILE A 57 10.93 14.40 30.52
C ILE A 57 10.91 15.83 31.06
N LYS A 58 11.85 16.18 31.94
CA LYS A 58 11.99 17.53 32.49
C LYS A 58 12.32 18.56 31.43
N GLU A 59 13.02 18.16 30.37
CA GLU A 59 13.37 19.03 29.24
C GLU A 59 12.15 19.46 28.43
N HIS A 60 11.02 18.77 28.61
CA HIS A 60 9.79 18.96 27.86
C HIS A 60 8.70 19.71 28.65
N LEU A 61 9.03 20.27 29.81
CA LEU A 61 8.09 21.01 30.65
C LEU A 61 8.02 22.51 30.27
N PRO A 62 6.88 23.18 30.54
CA PRO A 62 6.83 24.63 30.47
C PRO A 62 7.79 25.26 31.51
N LYS A 63 8.31 26.45 31.18
CA LYS A 63 9.16 27.22 32.09
C LYS A 63 8.41 27.49 33.40
N GLY A 64 9.02 27.13 34.52
CA GLY A 64 8.45 27.35 35.85
C GLY A 64 7.52 26.24 36.34
N ALA A 65 7.44 25.09 35.65
CA ALA A 65 6.72 23.93 36.16
C ALA A 65 7.26 23.51 37.54
N THR A 66 6.35 23.32 38.50
CA THR A 66 6.68 22.98 39.90
C THR A 66 6.61 21.48 40.18
N TYR A 67 6.17 20.68 39.21
CA TYR A 67 5.97 19.25 39.34
C TYR A 67 6.27 18.52 38.04
N VAL A 68 6.74 17.28 38.16
CA VAL A 68 7.17 16.42 37.05
C VAL A 68 6.57 15.03 37.26
N LEU A 69 5.73 14.57 36.34
CA LEU A 69 5.27 13.18 36.32
C LEU A 69 6.40 12.24 35.87
N PRO A 70 6.36 10.96 36.27
CA PRO A 70 7.32 9.96 35.79
C PRO A 70 7.31 9.83 34.26
N ASN A 71 8.48 9.56 33.66
CA ASN A 71 8.62 9.35 32.21
C ASN A 71 7.59 8.34 31.68
N SER A 72 7.45 7.20 32.37
CA SER A 72 6.52 6.14 31.98
C SER A 72 5.07 6.61 31.90
N VAL A 73 4.62 7.43 32.85
CA VAL A 73 3.28 8.03 32.85
C VAL A 73 3.09 8.96 31.66
N VAL A 74 4.06 9.82 31.38
CA VAL A 74 3.96 10.81 30.29
C VAL A 74 3.98 10.12 28.93
N ILE A 75 4.88 9.16 28.72
CA ILE A 75 4.97 8.40 27.47
C ILE A 75 3.71 7.54 27.26
N SER A 76 3.21 6.87 28.29
CA SER A 76 1.98 6.07 28.18
C SER A 76 0.76 6.95 27.87
N SER A 77 0.68 8.13 28.48
CA SER A 77 -0.39 9.09 28.22
C SER A 77 -0.29 9.68 26.81
N LEU A 78 0.91 9.90 26.30
CA LEU A 78 1.14 10.29 24.90
C LEU A 78 0.67 9.20 23.94
N GLN A 79 1.03 7.94 24.21
CA GLN A 79 0.60 6.80 23.39
C GLN A 79 -0.93 6.67 23.36
N CYS A 80 -1.57 6.86 24.51
CA CYS A 80 -3.01 6.89 24.65
C CYS A 80 -3.63 8.03 23.82
N GLY A 81 -3.18 9.27 24.03
CA GLY A 81 -3.71 10.44 23.34
C GLY A 81 -3.53 10.36 21.82
N LEU A 82 -2.39 9.86 21.32
CA LEU A 82 -2.20 9.61 19.89
C LEU A 82 -3.12 8.51 19.35
N SER A 83 -3.35 7.44 20.12
CA SER A 83 -4.25 6.35 19.71
C SER A 83 -5.70 6.83 19.57
N LEU A 84 -6.13 7.85 20.32
CA LEU A 84 -7.46 8.46 20.19
C LEU A 84 -7.60 9.32 18.92
N LEU A 85 -6.48 9.77 18.36
CA LEU A 85 -6.44 10.54 17.12
C LEU A 85 -6.32 9.65 15.87
N ASP A 86 -6.07 8.36 16.05
CA ASP A 86 -6.01 7.39 14.96
C ASP A 86 -7.42 7.08 14.45
N GLN A 87 -7.68 7.34 13.16
CA GLN A 87 -9.02 7.16 12.59
C GLN A 87 -9.39 5.70 12.37
N ASP A 88 -8.40 4.81 12.31
CA ASP A 88 -8.60 3.40 11.97
C ASP A 88 -8.91 2.54 13.21
N LYS A 89 -8.64 3.07 14.42
CA LYS A 89 -9.00 2.41 15.68
C LYS A 89 -10.42 2.79 16.10
N LYS A 90 -11.24 1.78 16.44
CA LYS A 90 -12.50 2.00 17.17
C LYS A 90 -12.16 2.69 18.49
N LYS A 91 -12.84 3.79 18.80
CA LYS A 91 -12.73 4.48 20.10
C LYS A 91 -13.22 3.56 21.21
N GLU A 92 -12.35 2.69 21.71
CA GLU A 92 -12.73 1.72 22.73
C GLU A 92 -12.50 2.21 24.16
N VAL A 93 -11.93 3.40 24.37
CA VAL A 93 -11.88 3.99 25.71
C VAL A 93 -11.89 5.52 25.60
N ASP A 94 -12.94 6.16 26.12
CA ASP A 94 -12.87 7.59 26.49
C ASP A 94 -11.99 7.70 27.74
N ILE A 95 -10.66 7.66 27.56
CA ILE A 95 -9.76 8.06 28.63
C ILE A 95 -9.83 9.59 28.71
N VAL A 96 -10.75 10.06 29.54
CA VAL A 96 -10.91 11.47 29.90
C VAL A 96 -9.58 11.95 30.47
N GLY A 97 -8.81 12.72 29.70
CA GLY A 97 -7.61 13.33 30.24
C GLY A 97 -6.46 13.59 29.28
N CYS A 98 -6.30 12.82 28.19
CA CYS A 98 -5.09 12.88 27.37
C CYS A 98 -5.37 13.53 26.00
N ASN A 99 -5.00 14.80 25.84
CA ASN A 99 -5.15 15.52 24.57
C ASN A 99 -3.78 15.78 23.95
N VAL A 100 -3.62 15.43 22.67
CA VAL A 100 -2.40 15.67 21.90
C VAL A 100 -2.70 16.66 20.78
N GLY A 101 -1.97 17.78 20.78
CA GLY A 101 -2.00 18.77 19.71
C GLY A 101 -0.71 18.77 18.92
N LEU A 102 -0.78 19.19 17.65
CA LEU A 102 0.39 19.40 16.81
C LEU A 102 0.38 20.81 16.25
N LYS A 103 1.52 21.50 16.31
CA LYS A 103 1.67 22.86 15.81
C LYS A 103 2.89 22.95 14.93
N GLU A 104 2.73 23.57 13.76
CA GLU A 104 3.85 23.91 12.89
C GLU A 104 4.59 25.13 13.42
N CYS A 105 5.91 25.01 13.51
CA CYS A 105 6.83 26.01 14.01
C CYS A 105 7.75 26.52 12.91
N ARG A 106 8.47 27.62 13.18
CA ARG A 106 9.43 28.19 12.22
C ARG A 106 10.50 27.16 11.83
N LYS A 107 10.99 27.28 10.59
CA LYS A 107 12.01 26.40 9.97
C LYS A 107 11.55 24.96 9.75
N GLY A 108 10.25 24.74 9.55
CA GLY A 108 9.70 23.42 9.25
C GLY A 108 9.82 22.45 10.43
N ARG A 109 9.91 22.94 11.67
CA ARG A 109 9.83 22.12 12.87
C ARG A 109 8.37 21.92 13.28
N MET A 110 8.09 20.84 13.98
CA MET A 110 6.79 20.59 14.57
C MET A 110 6.92 20.58 16.09
N GLU A 111 5.94 21.13 16.79
CA GLU A 111 5.81 21.05 18.25
C GLU A 111 4.59 20.18 18.56
N MET A 112 4.81 19.05 19.22
CA MET A 112 3.75 18.19 19.72
C MET A 112 3.51 18.50 21.19
N ARG A 113 2.24 18.77 21.54
CA ARG A 113 1.84 19.13 22.90
C ARG A 113 0.95 18.05 23.48
N LEU A 114 1.36 17.45 24.60
CA LEU A 114 0.50 16.62 25.43
C LEU A 114 -0.09 17.47 26.56
N THR A 115 -1.41 17.39 26.71
CA THR A 115 -2.17 17.99 27.81
C THR A 115 -2.84 16.87 28.60
N LEU A 116 -2.53 16.78 29.89
CA LEU A 116 -3.09 15.81 30.83
C LEU A 116 -4.02 16.52 31.78
N THR A 117 -5.31 16.20 31.75
CA THR A 117 -6.30 16.77 32.66
C THR A 117 -6.75 15.71 33.67
N ALA A 118 -6.58 15.99 34.97
CA ALA A 118 -7.04 15.14 36.06
C ALA A 118 -7.89 15.95 37.06
N PHE A 119 -8.80 15.26 37.77
CA PHE A 119 -9.62 15.85 38.84
C PHE A 119 -10.32 17.17 38.46
N GLY A 120 -10.78 17.29 37.21
CA GLY A 120 -11.59 18.41 36.71
C GLY A 120 -10.90 19.77 36.56
N SER A 121 -9.66 19.95 37.07
CA SER A 121 -8.97 21.25 37.02
C SER A 121 -7.43 21.16 37.02
N LEU A 122 -6.83 19.99 37.28
CA LEU A 122 -5.39 19.84 37.25
C LEU A 122 -4.93 19.56 35.83
N GLU A 123 -4.09 20.45 35.29
CA GLU A 123 -3.53 20.31 33.95
C GLU A 123 -2.01 20.19 34.02
N ALA A 124 -1.47 19.16 33.38
CA ALA A 124 -0.04 19.02 33.12
C ALA A 124 0.23 19.12 31.63
N TYR A 125 1.29 19.84 31.28
CA TYR A 125 1.66 20.14 29.91
C TYR A 125 3.06 19.65 29.59
N TYR A 126 3.21 19.02 28.43
CA TYR A 126 4.49 18.59 27.90
C TYR A 126 4.61 18.99 26.43
N PHE A 127 5.77 19.52 26.05
CA PHE A 127 6.08 20.03 24.71
C PHE A 127 7.27 19.28 24.13
N PHE A 128 7.05 18.58 23.03
CA PHE A 128 8.05 17.82 22.31
C PHE A 128 8.40 18.55 21.01
N ASP A 129 9.63 19.04 20.92
CA ASP A 129 10.16 19.62 19.70
C ASP A 129 10.58 18.51 18.74
N LEU A 130 9.86 18.37 17.62
CA LEU A 130 10.21 17.43 16.55
C LEU A 130 11.01 18.17 15.46
N PHE A 131 12.21 17.65 15.22
CA PHE A 131 13.15 18.18 14.24
C PHE A 131 12.97 17.46 12.89
N PRO A 132 13.00 18.20 11.76
CA PRO A 132 12.86 17.60 10.44
C PRO A 132 14.03 16.65 10.16
N LEU A 133 13.71 15.47 9.68
CA LEU A 133 14.68 14.52 9.15
C LEU A 133 14.95 14.83 7.68
N SER A 134 16.20 14.66 7.26
CA SER A 134 16.55 14.68 5.84
C SER A 134 15.96 13.44 5.18
N VAL A 135 14.87 13.61 4.44
CA VAL A 135 14.21 12.51 3.72
C VAL A 135 14.86 12.40 2.34
N GLU A 136 15.55 11.28 2.08
CA GLU A 136 16.13 11.04 0.76
C GLU A 136 15.06 10.64 -0.26
N LYS A 137 15.36 10.76 -1.56
CA LYS A 137 14.41 10.39 -2.62
C LYS A 137 13.94 8.93 -2.52
N VAL A 138 14.79 8.04 -2.01
CA VAL A 138 14.48 6.63 -1.78
C VAL A 138 13.45 6.49 -0.65
N ASP A 139 13.63 7.20 0.46
CA ASP A 139 12.67 7.19 1.58
C ASP A 139 11.28 7.72 1.17
N VAL A 140 11.24 8.72 0.29
CA VAL A 140 9.97 9.22 -0.29
C VAL A 140 9.29 8.14 -1.12
N LEU A 141 10.06 7.37 -1.90
CA LEU A 141 9.52 6.27 -2.70
C LEU A 141 9.02 5.14 -1.81
N GLU A 142 9.77 4.75 -0.78
CA GLU A 142 9.33 3.75 0.20
C GLU A 142 8.09 4.21 0.98
N ALA A 143 7.99 5.50 1.33
CA ALA A 143 6.80 6.06 1.97
C ALA A 143 5.59 6.04 1.02
N LYS A 144 5.79 6.24 -0.29
CA LYS A 144 4.73 6.10 -1.29
C LYS A 144 4.34 4.64 -1.54
N ILE A 145 5.28 3.71 -1.49
CA ILE A 145 4.99 2.27 -1.58
C ILE A 145 4.14 1.85 -0.37
N ARG A 146 4.53 2.25 0.85
CA ARG A 146 3.72 1.99 2.05
C ARG A 146 2.33 2.63 2.02
N ASP A 147 2.17 3.81 1.42
CA ASP A 147 0.85 4.38 1.16
C ASP A 147 0.01 3.50 0.23
N LEU A 148 0.61 2.96 -0.82
CA LEU A 148 -0.07 2.07 -1.75
C LEU A 148 -0.43 0.75 -1.06
N GLU A 149 0.46 0.20 -0.24
CA GLU A 149 0.21 -1.01 0.57
C GLU A 149 -0.89 -0.78 1.63
N GLU A 150 -0.93 0.36 2.32
CA GLU A 150 -2.00 0.63 3.30
C GLU A 150 -3.38 0.80 2.64
N VAL A 151 -3.45 1.27 1.39
CA VAL A 151 -4.71 1.30 0.62
C VAL A 151 -5.21 -0.11 0.33
N SER A 152 -4.31 -1.09 0.23
CA SER A 152 -4.63 -2.48 -0.04
C SER A 152 -4.98 -3.30 1.21
N GLU A 153 -4.49 -2.90 2.40
CA GLU A 153 -4.73 -3.61 3.68
C GLU A 153 -6.11 -3.31 4.33
N GLY A 154 -6.83 -2.25 3.91
CA GLY A 154 -8.06 -1.78 4.57
C GLY A 154 -9.35 -2.58 4.32
N LYS A 155 -9.33 -3.55 3.39
CA LYS A 155 -10.40 -4.54 3.16
C LYS A 155 -9.73 -5.79 2.60
N PRO A 156 -10.17 -7.03 2.89
CA PRO A 156 -9.99 -8.08 1.91
C PRO A 156 -10.83 -7.64 0.71
N SER A 157 -10.24 -6.87 -0.21
CA SER A 157 -10.80 -6.74 -1.52
C SER A 157 -10.85 -8.18 -2.02
N THR A 158 -12.05 -8.65 -2.28
CA THR A 158 -12.20 -9.84 -3.10
C THR A 158 -11.33 -9.54 -4.31
N PRO A 159 -10.23 -10.29 -4.57
CA PRO A 159 -9.27 -9.91 -5.59
C PRO A 159 -10.08 -9.69 -6.85
N VAL A 160 -10.03 -8.46 -7.36
CA VAL A 160 -10.86 -8.08 -8.51
C VAL A 160 -10.21 -8.74 -9.71
N TYR A 161 -10.60 -9.99 -9.94
CA TYR A 161 -10.01 -10.84 -10.96
C TYR A 161 -11.04 -11.19 -12.03
N LEU A 162 -10.59 -11.14 -13.27
CA LEU A 162 -11.30 -11.69 -14.41
C LEU A 162 -10.66 -13.03 -14.75
N SER A 163 -11.46 -14.06 -15.00
CA SER A 163 -10.98 -15.27 -15.67
C SER A 163 -11.86 -15.59 -16.86
N LEU A 164 -11.23 -15.69 -18.03
CA LEU A 164 -11.89 -16.07 -19.27
C LEU A 164 -11.20 -17.30 -19.84
N SER A 165 -11.98 -18.13 -20.52
CA SER A 165 -11.49 -19.29 -21.25
C SER A 165 -11.97 -19.22 -22.70
N SER A 166 -11.25 -19.86 -23.60
CA SER A 166 -11.65 -20.02 -25.01
C SER A 166 -11.88 -21.49 -25.32
N THR A 167 -13.05 -21.82 -25.84
CA THR A 167 -13.42 -23.16 -26.30
C THR A 167 -13.07 -23.40 -27.77
N GLN A 168 -12.68 -22.37 -28.51
CA GLN A 168 -12.36 -22.46 -29.92
C GLN A 168 -10.85 -22.55 -30.17
N PRO A 169 -10.40 -23.37 -31.15
CA PRO A 169 -9.03 -23.29 -31.62
C PRO A 169 -8.78 -21.99 -32.38
N MET A 170 -7.52 -21.58 -32.49
CA MET A 170 -7.10 -20.36 -33.17
C MET A 170 -6.06 -20.67 -34.23
N ASN A 171 -6.15 -20.03 -35.40
CA ASN A 171 -5.17 -20.16 -36.46
C ASN A 171 -3.90 -19.33 -36.16
N ALA A 172 -2.80 -19.64 -36.84
CA ALA A 172 -1.57 -18.88 -36.75
C ALA A 172 -1.81 -17.38 -37.08
N GLY A 173 -1.21 -16.49 -36.29
CA GLY A 173 -1.37 -15.04 -36.38
C GLY A 173 -2.73 -14.48 -35.92
N GLY A 174 -3.71 -15.34 -35.63
CA GLY A 174 -5.06 -14.95 -35.18
C GLY A 174 -5.12 -14.51 -33.71
N PHE A 175 -6.22 -13.86 -33.32
CA PHE A 175 -6.47 -13.41 -31.95
C PHE A 175 -7.42 -14.35 -31.21
N VAL A 176 -7.09 -14.70 -29.96
CA VAL A 176 -7.95 -15.54 -29.13
C VAL A 176 -9.32 -14.89 -28.94
N VAL A 177 -10.38 -15.66 -29.18
CA VAL A 177 -11.77 -15.26 -28.92
C VAL A 177 -12.19 -15.84 -27.58
N TRP A 178 -12.58 -14.98 -26.65
CA TRP A 178 -12.90 -15.37 -25.28
C TRP A 178 -14.37 -15.71 -25.09
N ASP A 179 -14.65 -16.80 -24.37
CA ASP A 179 -16.00 -17.14 -23.94
C ASP A 179 -16.30 -16.48 -22.59
N THR A 180 -17.48 -15.88 -22.49
CA THR A 180 -17.98 -15.27 -21.25
C THR A 180 -18.83 -16.30 -20.52
N THR A 181 -18.23 -17.06 -19.59
CA THR A 181 -18.97 -17.93 -18.67
C THR A 181 -19.45 -17.19 -17.42
N GLU A 182 -18.79 -16.10 -17.05
CA GLU A 182 -19.14 -15.23 -15.93
C GLU A 182 -19.36 -13.81 -16.47
N ALA A 183 -20.47 -13.18 -16.06
CA ALA A 183 -20.76 -11.83 -16.49
C ALA A 183 -19.64 -10.91 -15.98
N THR A 184 -19.02 -10.13 -16.88
CA THR A 184 -18.12 -9.01 -16.51
C THR A 184 -18.86 -7.90 -15.75
N ASN A 185 -20.14 -8.10 -15.41
CA ASN A 185 -21.00 -7.14 -14.75
C ASN A 185 -20.46 -6.78 -13.37
N GLY A 186 -20.10 -5.50 -13.21
CA GLY A 186 -19.54 -4.97 -11.97
C GLY A 186 -18.03 -5.16 -11.81
N LEU A 187 -17.35 -5.82 -12.76
CA LEU A 187 -15.89 -5.89 -12.79
C LEU A 187 -15.31 -4.70 -13.58
N PRO A 188 -14.08 -4.27 -13.29
CA PRO A 188 -13.40 -3.18 -14.00
C PRO A 188 -12.84 -3.63 -15.36
N TYR A 189 -13.48 -4.60 -16.00
CA TYR A 189 -13.05 -5.19 -17.26
C TYR A 189 -14.23 -5.28 -18.21
N GLU A 190 -13.99 -4.97 -19.47
CA GLU A 190 -14.99 -5.08 -20.52
C GLU A 190 -14.43 -5.85 -21.70
N LEU A 191 -15.19 -6.85 -22.16
CA LEU A 191 -14.85 -7.58 -23.36
C LEU A 191 -15.47 -6.87 -24.59
N THR A 192 -14.71 -6.69 -25.66
CA THR A 192 -15.23 -6.12 -26.91
C THR A 192 -16.30 -6.99 -27.55
N GLY A 193 -17.10 -6.41 -28.45
CA GLY A 193 -18.18 -7.14 -29.13
C GLY A 193 -17.72 -8.33 -29.97
N ASP A 194 -16.50 -8.29 -30.51
CA ASP A 194 -15.85 -9.40 -31.23
C ASP A 194 -15.16 -10.41 -30.29
N LYS A 195 -15.17 -10.14 -28.97
CA LYS A 195 -14.61 -10.97 -27.91
C LYS A 195 -13.11 -11.23 -27.99
N THR A 196 -12.35 -10.43 -28.74
CA THR A 196 -10.90 -10.61 -28.88
C THR A 196 -10.08 -9.72 -27.94
N GLU A 197 -10.70 -8.66 -27.40
CA GLU A 197 -10.02 -7.57 -26.72
C GLU A 197 -10.64 -7.33 -25.34
N ILE A 198 -9.81 -7.29 -24.30
CA ILE A 198 -10.22 -6.97 -22.94
C ILE A 198 -9.79 -5.53 -22.65
N LYS A 199 -10.76 -4.66 -22.34
CA LYS A 199 -10.55 -3.26 -21.95
C LYS A 199 -10.54 -3.14 -20.44
N ILE A 200 -9.52 -2.46 -19.93
CA ILE A 200 -9.40 -2.10 -18.52
C ILE A 200 -10.19 -0.81 -18.25
N ARG A 201 -11.09 -0.84 -17.28
CA ARG A 201 -11.90 0.34 -16.87
C ARG A 201 -11.34 1.04 -15.63
N GLN A 202 -10.58 0.33 -14.79
CA GLN A 202 -9.97 0.89 -13.59
C GLN A 202 -8.45 1.02 -13.75
N ALA A 203 -7.91 2.20 -13.47
CA ALA A 203 -6.46 2.40 -13.43
C ALA A 203 -5.84 1.61 -12.28
N GLY A 204 -4.63 1.08 -12.46
CA GLY A 204 -3.92 0.38 -11.40
C GLY A 204 -2.89 -0.62 -11.89
N LEU A 205 -2.19 -1.25 -10.95
CA LEU A 205 -1.28 -2.35 -11.25
C LEU A 205 -2.08 -3.62 -11.53
N HIS A 206 -1.91 -4.18 -12.72
CA HIS A 206 -2.56 -5.41 -13.13
C HIS A 206 -1.54 -6.51 -13.33
N HIS A 207 -1.90 -7.71 -12.92
CA HIS A 207 -1.17 -8.93 -13.24
C HIS A 207 -1.98 -9.76 -14.23
N VAL A 208 -1.40 -9.99 -15.41
CA VAL A 208 -2.01 -10.76 -16.49
C VAL A 208 -1.32 -12.10 -16.60
N GLN A 209 -2.10 -13.16 -16.49
CA GLN A 209 -1.66 -14.53 -16.72
C GLN A 209 -2.41 -15.11 -17.90
N VAL A 210 -1.69 -15.71 -18.84
CA VAL A 210 -2.28 -16.39 -19.99
C VAL A 210 -1.67 -17.78 -20.07
N THR A 211 -2.50 -18.79 -20.30
CA THR A 211 -2.04 -20.14 -20.65
C THR A 211 -2.77 -20.59 -21.90
N ALA A 212 -2.06 -21.19 -22.84
CA ALA A 212 -2.68 -21.72 -24.05
C ALA A 212 -1.99 -22.99 -24.53
N PRO A 213 -2.77 -24.03 -24.86
CA PRO A 213 -2.24 -25.21 -25.54
C PRO A 213 -1.88 -24.87 -26.99
N ILE A 214 -0.67 -25.22 -27.40
CA ILE A 214 -0.13 -24.91 -28.73
C ILE A 214 -0.36 -26.11 -29.66
N GLN A 215 -0.75 -25.86 -30.92
CA GLN A 215 -1.08 -26.95 -31.86
C GLN A 215 0.12 -27.83 -32.19
N SER A 216 1.27 -27.20 -32.44
CA SER A 216 2.54 -27.83 -32.79
C SER A 216 3.68 -26.89 -32.38
N TRP A 217 4.87 -27.45 -32.11
CA TRP A 217 6.05 -26.67 -31.76
C TRP A 217 7.23 -27.15 -32.60
N ASN A 218 7.95 -26.22 -33.22
CA ASN A 218 9.31 -26.45 -33.73
C ASN A 218 10.28 -25.50 -33.01
N THR A 219 11.55 -25.51 -33.40
CA THR A 219 12.60 -24.66 -32.84
C THR A 219 12.41 -23.15 -33.06
N SER A 220 11.37 -22.72 -33.78
CA SER A 220 10.99 -21.30 -33.83
C SER A 220 10.24 -20.96 -32.54
N TYR A 221 10.84 -20.08 -31.73
CA TYR A 221 10.35 -19.64 -30.42
C TYR A 221 9.04 -18.80 -30.48
N ASP A 222 8.11 -19.19 -31.34
CA ASP A 222 6.93 -18.41 -31.72
C ASP A 222 5.66 -19.07 -31.19
N GLY A 223 5.44 -18.92 -29.88
CA GLY A 223 4.27 -19.45 -29.18
C GLY A 223 3.05 -18.56 -29.39
N PHE A 224 2.74 -17.73 -28.39
CA PHE A 224 1.75 -16.66 -28.52
C PHE A 224 2.25 -15.42 -27.78
N HIS A 225 1.60 -14.30 -28.04
CA HIS A 225 2.05 -12.98 -27.65
C HIS A 225 0.95 -12.26 -26.89
N LEU A 226 1.34 -11.54 -25.84
CA LEU A 226 0.47 -10.57 -25.18
C LEU A 226 0.66 -9.20 -25.85
N LEU A 227 -0.44 -8.60 -26.27
CA LEU A 227 -0.46 -7.25 -26.82
C LEU A 227 -1.16 -6.31 -25.84
N VAL A 228 -0.55 -5.15 -25.61
CA VAL A 228 -1.11 -4.04 -24.83
C VAL A 228 -1.21 -2.83 -25.75
N ASP A 229 -2.41 -2.29 -25.92
CA ASP A 229 -2.69 -1.16 -26.82
C ASP A 229 -2.16 -1.37 -28.25
N GLY A 230 -2.26 -2.62 -28.74
CA GLY A 230 -1.79 -3.04 -30.06
C GLY A 230 -0.29 -3.33 -30.16
N SER A 231 0.48 -3.06 -29.12
CA SER A 231 1.92 -3.34 -29.08
C SER A 231 2.20 -4.67 -28.39
N ARG A 232 3.01 -5.53 -29.02
CA ARG A 232 3.48 -6.79 -28.41
C ARG A 232 4.43 -6.48 -27.26
N VAL A 233 4.08 -6.93 -26.05
CA VAL A 233 4.85 -6.64 -24.82
C VAL A 233 5.63 -7.85 -24.29
N ILE A 234 5.14 -9.08 -24.50
CA ILE A 234 5.82 -10.29 -24.05
C ILE A 234 5.39 -11.53 -24.86
N ASN A 235 6.29 -12.51 -24.92
CA ASN A 235 6.09 -13.79 -25.59
C ASN A 235 5.86 -14.90 -24.56
N ALA A 236 5.05 -15.89 -24.93
CA ALA A 236 4.84 -17.06 -24.12
C ALA A 236 6.13 -17.87 -23.94
N GLN A 237 6.39 -18.27 -22.69
CA GLN A 237 7.34 -19.32 -22.38
C GLN A 237 6.68 -20.66 -22.69
N VAL A 238 7.31 -21.49 -23.50
CA VAL A 238 6.74 -22.76 -23.93
C VAL A 238 7.33 -23.91 -23.12
N THR A 239 6.45 -24.71 -22.56
CA THR A 239 6.77 -25.93 -21.82
C THR A 239 6.15 -27.13 -22.54
N SER A 240 6.78 -28.30 -22.39
CA SER A 240 6.29 -29.56 -22.95
C SER A 240 6.13 -30.58 -21.82
N ASN A 241 5.04 -31.35 -21.86
CA ASN A 241 4.84 -32.51 -20.99
C ASN A 241 5.07 -33.84 -21.73
N GLY A 242 5.75 -33.82 -22.88
CA GLY A 242 6.06 -34.99 -23.70
C GLY A 242 4.96 -35.39 -24.70
N THR A 243 3.73 -34.91 -24.54
CA THR A 243 2.62 -35.16 -25.49
C THR A 243 1.99 -33.87 -26.03
N HIS A 244 2.07 -32.79 -25.28
CA HIS A 244 1.47 -31.50 -25.61
C HIS A 244 2.42 -30.35 -25.25
N TYR A 245 2.35 -29.28 -26.03
CA TYR A 245 3.04 -28.03 -25.76
C TYR A 245 2.05 -27.02 -25.16
N CYS A 246 2.47 -26.35 -24.09
CA CYS A 246 1.69 -25.31 -23.45
C CYS A 246 2.54 -24.06 -23.31
N GLY A 247 2.03 -22.93 -23.82
CA GLY A 247 2.62 -21.63 -23.59
C GLY A 247 2.02 -20.98 -22.35
N SER A 248 2.84 -20.27 -21.58
CA SER A 248 2.40 -19.43 -20.48
C SER A 248 3.01 -18.03 -20.53
N ILE A 249 2.22 -17.05 -20.13
CA ILE A 249 2.63 -15.66 -19.91
C ILE A 249 2.22 -15.28 -18.49
N SER A 250 3.12 -14.57 -17.80
CA SER A 250 2.87 -13.90 -16.53
C SER A 250 3.48 -12.50 -16.65
N TYR A 251 2.64 -11.46 -16.65
CA TYR A 251 3.09 -10.10 -16.96
C TYR A 251 2.39 -9.08 -16.07
N MET A 252 3.18 -8.22 -15.42
CA MET A 252 2.67 -7.11 -14.61
C MET A 252 2.78 -5.80 -15.37
N LEU A 253 1.73 -4.99 -15.35
CA LEU A 253 1.70 -3.70 -16.00
C LEU A 253 0.82 -2.70 -15.25
N ILE A 254 1.19 -1.42 -15.34
CA ILE A 254 0.34 -0.32 -14.86
C ILE A 254 -0.61 0.08 -15.99
N CYS A 255 -1.90 -0.15 -15.79
CA CYS A 255 -2.95 0.18 -16.75
C CYS A 255 -3.56 1.55 -16.45
N LYS A 256 -3.95 2.26 -17.52
CA LYS A 256 -4.88 3.39 -17.45
C LYS A 256 -6.27 2.90 -17.87
N PRO A 257 -7.34 3.66 -17.59
CA PRO A 257 -8.64 3.37 -18.21
C PRO A 257 -8.50 3.38 -19.73
N GLU A 258 -9.20 2.47 -20.40
CA GLU A 258 -9.12 2.16 -21.83
C GLU A 258 -7.86 1.39 -22.30
N THR A 259 -6.95 0.99 -21.41
CA THR A 259 -5.87 0.06 -21.80
C THR A 259 -6.47 -1.24 -22.34
N LYS A 260 -6.01 -1.68 -23.50
CA LYS A 260 -6.51 -2.84 -24.23
C LYS A 260 -5.54 -4.00 -24.16
N ILE A 261 -6.05 -5.19 -23.88
CA ILE A 261 -5.27 -6.42 -23.82
C ILE A 261 -5.79 -7.41 -24.87
N LYS A 262 -4.87 -7.96 -25.67
CA LYS A 262 -5.12 -9.04 -26.64
C LYS A 262 -4.10 -10.16 -26.51
N VAL A 263 -4.51 -11.36 -26.90
CA VAL A 263 -3.61 -12.50 -27.05
C VAL A 263 -3.61 -12.93 -28.51
N GLN A 264 -2.44 -12.96 -29.12
CA GLN A 264 -2.24 -13.32 -30.51
C GLN A 264 -1.43 -14.60 -30.62
N ALA A 265 -1.89 -15.56 -31.43
CA ALA A 265 -1.11 -16.73 -31.78
C ALA A 265 0.16 -16.34 -32.56
N GLY A 266 1.22 -17.14 -32.44
CA GLY A 266 2.43 -17.00 -33.23
C GLY A 266 2.14 -17.06 -34.73
N ALA A 267 3.06 -16.52 -35.53
CA ALA A 267 2.96 -16.51 -36.98
C ALA A 267 3.03 -17.91 -37.59
N THR A 268 3.69 -18.85 -36.91
CA THR A 268 3.89 -20.22 -37.43
C THR A 268 2.79 -21.20 -36.98
N TYR A 269 2.27 -21.06 -35.76
CA TYR A 269 1.38 -22.05 -35.16
C TYR A 269 0.13 -21.45 -34.54
N GLY A 270 -0.97 -22.18 -34.71
CA GLY A 270 -2.22 -21.90 -34.02
C GLY A 270 -2.25 -22.39 -32.58
N LEU A 271 -3.29 -22.00 -31.86
CA LEU A 271 -3.61 -22.48 -30.52
C LEU A 271 -4.73 -23.53 -30.59
N ARG A 272 -4.69 -24.52 -29.71
CA ARG A 272 -5.81 -25.46 -29.52
C ARG A 272 -6.87 -24.79 -28.65
N SER A 273 -8.06 -25.39 -28.60
CA SER A 273 -9.08 -25.02 -27.63
C SER A 273 -8.57 -25.19 -26.20
N GLY A 274 -9.07 -24.39 -25.27
CA GLY A 274 -8.69 -24.42 -23.85
C GLY A 274 -7.70 -23.33 -23.44
N SER A 275 -7.54 -22.27 -24.24
CA SER A 275 -6.77 -21.09 -23.82
C SER A 275 -7.46 -20.40 -22.65
N LYS A 276 -6.70 -19.87 -21.69
CA LYS A 276 -7.19 -19.19 -20.50
C LYS A 276 -6.44 -17.89 -20.27
N VAL A 277 -7.16 -16.86 -19.84
CA VAL A 277 -6.58 -15.61 -19.35
C VAL A 277 -7.16 -15.30 -17.98
N SER A 278 -6.28 -14.90 -17.07
CA SER A 278 -6.63 -14.37 -15.76
C SER A 278 -6.00 -12.99 -15.60
N ILE A 279 -6.79 -12.01 -15.20
CA ILE A 279 -6.31 -10.64 -14.95
C ILE A 279 -6.67 -10.28 -13.52
N PHE A 280 -5.68 -9.92 -12.74
CA PHE A 280 -5.83 -9.49 -11.35
C PHE A 280 -5.54 -8.00 -11.26
N LEU A 281 -6.45 -7.23 -10.66
CA LEU A 281 -6.12 -5.89 -10.18
C LEU A 281 -5.47 -6.05 -8.81
N LEU A 282 -4.19 -5.71 -8.74
CA LEU A 282 -3.45 -5.62 -7.51
C LEU A 282 -3.77 -4.24 -6.92
N GLN A 283 -4.67 -4.24 -5.94
CA GLN A 283 -4.98 -3.04 -5.14
C GLN A 283 -3.86 -2.77 -4.16
#